data_AF-A0A7W5VBD5-F1
#
_entry.id   AF-A0A7W5VBD5-F1
#
_cell.length_a   1.000
_cell.length_b   1.000
_cell.length_c   1.000
_cell.angle_alpha   90.00
_cell.angle_beta   90.00
_cell.angle_gamma   90.00
#
_symmetry.space_group_name_H-M   'P 1'
#
loop_
_entity.id
_entity.type
_entity.pdbx_description
1 polymer ?
#
loop_
_entity_poly.entity_id
_entity_poly.type
_entity_poly.pdbx_seq_one_letter_code
_entity_poly.pdbx_strand_id
1 'polypeptide(L)'
;MRRATALLVLALAVGCGGTAAQTAAPSPEAQGVEQRKEAEMATCMKQKGFKYVAYVSPPIQLSDQRKKAFSGDYESMRAERAKYGFGHFSFYVYPKEYENNPMVKPDNPDINPNWAIQSSLSAEQRKSYQSASEACYATIMKKITGKEVKSMMDHFEQADKAKTQALARELDSDPALAEKAKAMADCLTGKGYRVGKSNPTAIAQRGSAEIRAQVVQLGKTDDVDDSKLEPGTYYEPTLTAEQARPYLTKEIKVALDDLECGRDFYAAYLPKEQEIRRRIDLEYGMEGTP
;
A
#
# COMPACT_ATOMS: atom_id res chain seq x y z
N MET A 1 -51.34 -49.89 45.27
CA MET A 1 -52.34 -49.34 46.22
C MET A 1 -51.82 -48.02 46.77
N ARG A 2 -52.70 -47.01 46.77
CA ARG A 2 -52.77 -45.80 47.60
C ARG A 2 -51.65 -44.72 47.51
N ARG A 3 -52.18 -43.53 47.19
CA ARG A 3 -51.63 -42.18 47.12
C ARG A 3 -51.03 -41.70 48.45
N ALA A 4 -50.07 -40.79 48.38
CA ALA A 4 -50.03 -39.63 49.26
C ALA A 4 -49.35 -38.45 48.54
N THR A 5 -50.18 -37.45 48.25
CA THR A 5 -49.84 -36.13 47.76
C THR A 5 -49.30 -35.29 48.92
N ALA A 6 -48.18 -34.59 48.73
CA ALA A 6 -47.77 -33.50 49.60
C ALA A 6 -47.31 -32.32 48.75
N LEU A 7 -48.18 -31.32 48.66
CA LEU A 7 -47.87 -29.95 48.26
C LEU A 7 -47.06 -29.28 49.39
N LEU A 8 -45.96 -28.63 49.06
CA LEU A 8 -45.43 -27.52 49.86
C LEU A 8 -44.84 -26.44 48.94
N VAL A 9 -44.91 -25.22 49.46
CA VAL A 9 -45.04 -23.94 48.79
C VAL A 9 -43.69 -23.31 48.42
N LEU A 10 -43.75 -22.48 47.36
CA LEU A 10 -42.81 -21.48 46.88
C LEU A 10 -41.83 -20.89 47.92
N ALA A 11 -40.56 -20.83 47.52
CA ALA A 11 -39.68 -19.72 47.83
C ALA A 11 -39.07 -19.18 46.52
N LEU A 12 -39.45 -17.96 46.17
CA LEU A 12 -38.89 -17.15 45.09
C LEU A 12 -37.46 -16.73 45.47
N ALA A 13 -36.46 -17.18 44.71
CA ALA A 13 -35.15 -16.55 44.66
C ALA A 13 -34.94 -16.04 43.23
N VAL A 14 -35.18 -14.74 43.06
CA VAL A 14 -34.84 -13.96 41.87
C VAL A 14 -33.32 -13.83 41.83
N GLY A 15 -32.66 -14.75 41.15
CA GLY A 15 -31.26 -14.62 40.77
C GLY A 15 -31.16 -14.28 39.30
N CYS A 16 -30.93 -13.02 38.96
CA CYS A 16 -30.52 -12.58 37.63
C CYS A 16 -29.15 -13.20 37.30
N GLY A 17 -29.15 -14.45 36.84
CA GLY A 17 -28.03 -15.03 36.11
C GLY A 17 -27.98 -14.38 34.74
N GLY A 18 -27.33 -13.23 34.64
CA GLY A 18 -26.96 -12.63 33.38
C GLY A 18 -26.07 -13.61 32.64
N THR A 19 -26.63 -14.31 31.67
CA THR A 19 -25.88 -15.00 30.64
C THR A 19 -25.09 -13.91 29.92
N ALA A 20 -23.84 -13.72 30.31
CA ALA A 20 -22.89 -12.99 29.50
C ALA A 20 -22.91 -13.69 28.14
N ALA A 21 -23.52 -13.03 27.15
CA ALA A 21 -23.38 -13.43 25.77
C ALA A 21 -21.88 -13.46 25.49
N GLN A 22 -21.30 -14.66 25.50
CA GLN A 22 -20.05 -14.89 24.81
C GLN A 22 -20.35 -14.53 23.37
N THR A 23 -19.93 -13.33 22.97
CA THR A 23 -19.74 -12.98 21.59
C THR A 23 -18.81 -14.05 21.03
N ALA A 24 -19.40 -15.01 20.34
CA ALA A 24 -18.65 -15.98 19.57
C ALA A 24 -17.66 -15.20 18.71
N ALA A 25 -16.38 -15.53 18.83
CA ALA A 25 -15.38 -14.98 17.93
C ALA A 25 -15.88 -15.19 16.49
N PRO A 26 -15.85 -14.16 15.63
CA PRO A 26 -16.33 -14.30 14.26
C PRO A 26 -15.64 -15.49 13.60
N SER A 27 -16.42 -16.33 12.91
CA SER A 27 -15.94 -17.49 12.17
C SER A 27 -14.75 -17.09 11.27
N PRO A 28 -13.70 -17.92 11.12
CA PRO A 28 -12.56 -17.62 10.24
C PRO A 28 -12.95 -17.27 8.81
N GLU A 29 -14.13 -17.72 8.35
CA GLU A 29 -14.67 -17.45 7.01
C GLU A 29 -15.23 -16.03 6.82
N ALA A 30 -15.50 -15.30 7.92
CA ALA A 30 -15.98 -13.91 7.89
C ALA A 30 -14.85 -12.86 7.96
N GLN A 31 -13.59 -13.31 8.06
CA GLN A 31 -12.43 -12.45 8.19
C GLN A 31 -11.73 -12.29 6.83
N GLY A 32 -11.39 -11.05 6.45
CA GLY A 32 -10.59 -10.79 5.24
C GLY A 32 -9.23 -11.48 5.29
N VAL A 33 -8.56 -11.58 4.13
CA VAL A 33 -7.24 -12.26 4.02
C VAL A 33 -6.24 -11.71 5.04
N GLU A 34 -6.21 -10.39 5.20
CA GLU A 34 -5.29 -9.71 6.12
C GLU A 34 -5.57 -10.04 7.60
N GLN A 35 -6.83 -10.04 8.02
CA GLN A 35 -7.21 -10.43 9.38
C GLN A 35 -6.85 -11.89 9.68
N ARG A 36 -7.05 -12.79 8.72
CA ARG A 36 -6.66 -14.20 8.86
C ARG A 36 -5.13 -14.36 8.98
N LYS A 37 -4.38 -13.63 8.15
CA LYS A 37 -2.91 -13.61 8.20
C LYS A 37 -2.41 -13.19 9.58
N GLU A 38 -2.93 -12.09 10.11
CA GLU A 38 -2.55 -11.55 11.43
C GLU A 38 -2.93 -12.48 12.59
N ALA A 39 -4.10 -13.14 12.52
CA ALA A 39 -4.51 -14.12 13.52
C ALA A 39 -3.60 -15.37 13.54
N GLU A 40 -3.23 -15.87 12.36
CA GLU A 40 -2.29 -16.98 12.21
C GLU A 40 -0.89 -16.58 12.68
N MET A 41 -0.49 -15.33 12.40
CA MET A 41 0.79 -14.77 12.84
C MET A 41 0.88 -14.72 14.36
N ALA A 42 -0.17 -14.23 15.03
CA ALA A 42 -0.25 -14.23 16.48
C ALA A 42 -0.16 -15.64 17.08
N THR A 43 -0.84 -16.61 16.46
CA THR A 43 -0.81 -18.00 16.87
C THR A 43 0.59 -18.61 16.74
N CYS A 44 1.23 -18.43 15.58
CA CYS A 44 2.56 -18.97 15.32
C CYS A 44 3.61 -18.34 16.26
N MET A 45 3.59 -17.02 16.43
CA MET A 45 4.53 -16.33 17.33
C MET A 45 4.37 -16.77 18.78
N LYS A 46 3.13 -16.97 19.24
CA LYS A 46 2.85 -17.53 20.57
C LYS A 46 3.45 -18.94 20.73
N GLN A 47 3.33 -19.81 19.72
CA GLN A 47 3.94 -21.14 19.74
C GLN A 47 5.49 -21.09 19.78
N LYS A 48 6.09 -20.04 19.22
CA LYS A 48 7.53 -19.76 19.29
C LYS A 48 7.96 -19.09 20.60
N GLY A 49 7.04 -18.85 21.53
CA GLY A 49 7.33 -18.24 22.84
C GLY A 49 7.42 -16.71 22.80
N PHE A 50 6.98 -16.06 21.73
CA PHE A 50 6.97 -14.60 21.61
C PHE A 50 5.57 -14.02 21.80
N LYS A 51 5.49 -12.86 22.43
CA LYS A 51 4.26 -12.06 22.46
C LYS A 51 4.05 -11.44 21.08
N TYR A 52 2.85 -11.56 20.53
CA TYR A 52 2.45 -10.90 19.29
C TYR A 52 0.98 -10.50 19.39
N VAL A 53 0.66 -9.32 18.88
CA VAL A 53 -0.71 -8.79 18.81
C VAL A 53 -1.12 -8.76 17.35
N ALA A 54 -2.13 -9.55 16.98
CA ALA A 54 -2.72 -9.50 15.64
C ALA A 54 -3.18 -8.07 15.36
N TYR A 55 -2.68 -7.49 14.27
CA TYR A 55 -2.90 -6.08 13.99
C TYR A 55 -2.98 -5.83 12.48
N VAL A 56 -4.13 -5.34 12.05
CA VAL A 56 -4.37 -4.92 10.68
C VAL A 56 -4.42 -3.39 10.67
N SER A 57 -3.52 -2.76 9.91
CA SER A 57 -3.60 -1.32 9.68
C SER A 57 -4.94 -0.96 9.01
N PRO A 58 -5.59 0.14 9.42
CA PRO A 58 -6.81 0.59 8.81
C PRO A 58 -6.56 0.93 7.33
N PRO A 59 -7.53 0.65 6.44
CA PRO A 59 -7.37 0.95 5.04
C PRO A 59 -7.25 2.46 4.82
N ILE A 60 -6.34 2.86 3.92
CA ILE A 60 -6.19 4.25 3.46
C ILE A 60 -7.52 4.71 2.85
N GLN A 61 -8.04 5.82 3.35
CA GLN A 61 -9.33 6.35 2.93
C GLN A 61 -9.14 7.41 1.84
N LEU A 62 -9.07 6.97 0.60
CA LEU A 62 -9.02 7.90 -0.53
C LEU A 62 -10.35 8.65 -0.68
N SER A 63 -10.26 9.96 -0.95
CA SER A 63 -11.41 10.77 -1.36
C SER A 63 -12.02 10.23 -2.66
N ASP A 64 -13.31 10.47 -2.88
CA ASP A 64 -13.99 10.02 -4.10
C ASP A 64 -13.37 10.61 -5.37
N GLN A 65 -12.90 11.85 -5.30
CA GLN A 65 -12.17 12.49 -6.39
C GLN A 65 -10.87 11.72 -6.71
N ARG A 66 -10.10 11.36 -5.68
CA ARG A 66 -8.83 10.65 -5.87
C ARG A 66 -9.05 9.22 -6.37
N LYS A 67 -10.10 8.54 -5.90
CA LYS A 67 -10.55 7.25 -6.45
C LYS A 67 -10.87 7.35 -7.94
N LYS A 68 -11.64 8.37 -8.34
CA LYS A 68 -11.97 8.63 -9.75
C LYS A 68 -10.73 8.93 -10.59
N ALA A 69 -9.83 9.76 -10.09
CA ALA A 69 -8.56 10.07 -10.75
C ALA A 69 -7.74 8.80 -11.00
N PHE A 70 -7.62 7.92 -10.00
CA PHE A 70 -6.91 6.65 -10.17
C PHE A 70 -7.59 5.74 -11.20
N SER A 71 -8.93 5.74 -11.28
CA SER A 71 -9.68 4.95 -12.28
C SER A 71 -9.62 5.49 -13.71
N GLY A 72 -8.93 6.62 -13.95
CA GLY A 72 -8.78 7.21 -15.28
C GLY A 72 -9.83 8.24 -15.66
N ASP A 73 -10.64 8.73 -14.72
CA ASP A 73 -11.55 9.86 -14.97
C ASP A 73 -10.73 11.13 -15.27
N TYR A 74 -10.85 11.64 -16.49
CA TYR A 74 -10.00 12.72 -16.98
C TYR A 74 -10.11 14.00 -16.16
N GLU A 75 -11.32 14.42 -15.80
CA GLU A 75 -11.51 15.67 -15.04
C GLU A 75 -10.97 15.54 -13.62
N SER A 76 -11.16 14.38 -12.97
CA SER A 76 -10.57 14.10 -11.67
C SER A 76 -9.04 14.03 -11.74
N MET A 77 -8.48 13.36 -12.75
CA MET A 77 -7.03 13.35 -13.00
C MET A 77 -6.48 14.75 -13.24
N ARG A 78 -7.17 15.57 -14.01
CA ARG A 78 -6.76 16.95 -14.31
C ARG A 78 -6.76 17.79 -13.05
N ALA A 79 -7.79 17.68 -12.22
CA ALA A 79 -7.88 18.40 -10.95
C ALA A 79 -6.77 17.96 -9.97
N GLU A 80 -6.49 16.66 -9.87
CA GLU A 80 -5.38 16.13 -9.07
C GLU A 80 -4.02 16.63 -9.59
N ARG A 81 -3.73 16.49 -10.89
CA ARG A 81 -2.45 16.93 -11.48
C ARG A 81 -2.26 18.45 -11.46
N ALA A 82 -3.34 19.23 -11.50
CA ALA A 82 -3.29 20.69 -11.38
C ALA A 82 -2.86 21.17 -9.99
N LYS A 83 -3.11 20.37 -8.94
CA LYS A 83 -2.70 20.70 -7.56
C LYS A 83 -1.40 20.00 -7.16
N TYR A 84 -1.27 18.72 -7.49
CA TYR A 84 -0.21 17.85 -6.97
C TYR A 84 0.82 17.43 -8.02
N GLY A 85 0.63 17.74 -9.30
CA GLY A 85 1.50 17.22 -10.35
C GLY A 85 1.48 15.68 -10.39
N PHE A 86 2.65 15.03 -10.34
CA PHE A 86 2.76 13.58 -10.16
C PHE A 86 2.88 13.16 -8.68
N GLY A 87 2.95 14.13 -7.75
CA GLY A 87 2.97 13.90 -6.31
C GLY A 87 4.34 14.05 -5.63
N HIS A 88 5.42 14.26 -6.38
CA HIS A 88 6.79 14.22 -5.84
C HIS A 88 7.13 15.47 -5.02
N PHE A 89 6.90 16.67 -5.57
CA PHE A 89 7.20 17.92 -4.85
C PHE A 89 6.02 18.42 -4.00
N SER A 90 4.79 18.08 -4.37
CA SER A 90 3.61 18.42 -3.57
C SER A 90 3.59 17.74 -2.21
N PHE A 91 4.28 16.61 -2.07
CA PHE A 91 4.56 15.96 -0.79
C PHE A 91 5.21 16.90 0.24
N TYR A 92 6.07 17.83 -0.21
CA TYR A 92 6.71 18.85 0.64
C TYR A 92 5.86 20.12 0.82
N VAL A 93 5.03 20.44 -0.18
CA VAL A 93 4.22 21.68 -0.18
C VAL A 93 2.91 21.51 0.61
N TYR A 94 2.30 20.33 0.53
CA TYR A 94 1.03 19.98 1.18
C TYR A 94 1.19 18.75 2.09
N PRO A 95 2.18 18.72 3.01
CA PRO A 95 2.57 17.48 3.67
C PRO A 95 1.44 16.86 4.51
N LYS A 96 0.52 17.69 5.05
CA LYS A 96 -0.65 17.26 5.82
C LYS A 96 -1.77 16.63 4.99
N GLU A 97 -1.75 16.82 3.67
CA GLU A 97 -2.76 16.26 2.75
C GLU A 97 -2.34 14.87 2.23
N TYR A 98 -1.11 14.44 2.52
CA TYR A 98 -0.62 13.10 2.26
C TYR A 98 -0.75 12.26 3.53
N GLU A 99 -1.65 11.27 3.50
CA GLU A 99 -1.75 10.28 4.58
C GLU A 99 -0.40 9.56 4.75
N ASN A 100 0.02 9.34 6.00
CA ASN A 100 1.29 8.71 6.37
C ASN A 100 2.54 9.40 5.84
N ASN A 101 2.49 10.69 5.51
CA ASN A 101 3.69 11.46 5.18
C ASN A 101 4.63 11.49 6.41
N PRO A 102 5.85 10.88 6.37
CA PRO A 102 6.81 10.91 7.47
C PRO A 102 7.23 12.31 7.92
N MET A 103 7.08 13.35 7.08
CA MET A 103 7.34 14.74 7.44
C MET A 103 6.27 15.32 8.38
N VAL A 104 5.10 14.69 8.47
CA VAL A 104 4.02 15.10 9.36
C VAL A 104 3.93 14.10 10.50
N LYS A 105 4.14 14.59 11.72
CA LYS A 105 3.78 13.81 12.90
C LYS A 105 2.25 13.68 12.93
N PRO A 106 1.69 12.47 12.79
CA PRO A 106 0.25 12.29 12.90
C PRO A 106 -0.20 12.66 14.33
N ASP A 107 -1.38 13.29 14.45
CA ASP A 107 -1.95 13.64 15.75
C ASP A 107 -2.29 12.40 16.58
N ASN A 108 -2.67 11.31 15.90
CA ASN A 108 -2.89 10.00 16.49
C ASN A 108 -2.27 8.93 15.58
N PRO A 109 -0.95 8.65 15.72
CA PRO A 109 -0.31 7.63 14.91
C PRO A 109 -1.00 6.29 15.14
N ASP A 110 -1.37 5.63 14.06
CA ASP A 110 -1.71 4.22 14.12
C ASP A 110 -0.40 3.44 14.35
N ILE A 111 -0.13 3.15 15.63
CA ILE A 111 1.11 2.48 16.04
C ILE A 111 0.86 0.98 16.06
N ASN A 112 1.61 0.25 15.24
CA ASN A 112 1.64 -1.20 15.32
C ASN A 112 2.10 -1.62 16.73
N PRO A 113 1.25 -2.29 17.54
CA PRO A 113 1.56 -2.64 18.92
C PRO A 113 2.78 -3.57 19.05
N ASN A 114 3.14 -4.29 17.97
CA ASN A 114 4.30 -5.15 17.95
C ASN A 114 5.63 -4.38 17.93
N TRP A 115 5.65 -3.09 17.57
CA TRP A 115 6.86 -2.27 17.65
C TRP A 115 7.30 -2.03 19.10
N ALA A 116 6.35 -1.78 20.01
CA ALA A 116 6.63 -1.65 21.44
C ALA A 116 7.13 -2.97 22.04
N ILE A 117 6.59 -4.11 21.59
CA ILE A 117 7.06 -5.44 21.98
C ILE A 117 8.52 -5.60 21.55
N GLN A 118 8.83 -5.40 20.27
CA GLN A 118 10.20 -5.56 19.75
C GLN A 118 11.22 -4.60 20.38
N SER A 119 10.79 -3.38 20.71
CA SER A 119 11.64 -2.37 21.32
C SER A 119 12.00 -2.70 22.77
N SER A 120 11.17 -3.47 23.48
CA SER A 120 11.43 -3.91 24.85
C SER A 120 12.31 -5.16 24.97
N LEU A 121 12.63 -5.82 23.85
CA LEU A 121 13.52 -6.97 23.78
C LEU A 121 15.01 -6.56 23.76
N SER A 122 15.89 -7.42 24.30
CA SER A 122 17.34 -7.32 24.07
C SER A 122 17.68 -7.48 22.58
N ALA A 123 18.91 -7.14 22.17
CA ALA A 123 19.34 -7.30 20.78
C ALA A 123 19.21 -8.76 20.30
N GLU A 124 19.65 -9.73 21.11
CA GLU A 124 19.58 -11.17 20.82
C GLU A 124 18.14 -11.67 20.78
N GLN A 125 17.30 -11.20 21.72
CA GLN A 125 15.87 -11.51 21.73
C GLN A 125 15.15 -10.93 20.51
N ARG A 126 15.49 -9.70 20.10
CA ARG A 126 14.93 -9.06 18.90
C ARG A 126 15.31 -9.79 17.63
N LYS A 127 16.57 -10.22 17.50
CA LYS A 127 17.02 -11.06 16.38
C LYS A 127 16.26 -12.39 16.32
N SER A 128 16.05 -13.02 17.47
CA SER A 128 15.29 -14.27 17.58
C SER A 128 13.80 -14.06 17.25
N TYR A 129 13.23 -12.94 17.71
CA TYR A 129 11.86 -12.52 17.39
C TYR A 129 11.69 -12.31 15.89
N GLN A 130 12.60 -11.57 15.25
CA GLN A 130 12.55 -11.33 13.81
C GLN A 130 12.65 -12.64 13.01
N SER A 131 13.60 -13.51 13.38
CA SER A 131 13.76 -14.82 12.73
C SER A 131 12.51 -15.70 12.87
N ALA A 132 11.89 -15.71 14.06
CA ALA A 132 10.63 -16.41 14.29
C ALA A 132 9.48 -15.80 13.48
N SER A 133 9.43 -14.47 13.41
CA SER A 133 8.44 -13.72 12.65
C SER A 133 8.51 -14.02 11.16
N GLU A 134 9.72 -13.98 10.57
CA GLU A 134 9.94 -14.32 9.15
C GLU A 134 9.56 -15.78 8.85
N ALA A 135 9.93 -16.73 9.71
CA ALA A 135 9.56 -18.14 9.55
C ALA A 135 8.04 -18.38 9.67
N CYS A 136 7.39 -17.70 10.61
CA CYS A 136 5.93 -17.73 10.74
C CYS A 136 5.26 -17.16 9.48
N TYR A 137 5.70 -15.99 9.03
CA TYR A 137 5.19 -15.34 7.83
C TYR A 137 5.33 -16.24 6.60
N ALA A 138 6.51 -16.81 6.37
CA ALA A 138 6.76 -17.74 5.27
C ALA A 138 5.80 -18.93 5.26
N THR A 139 5.57 -19.53 6.43
CA THR A 139 4.63 -20.65 6.60
C THR A 139 3.19 -20.24 6.28
N ILE A 140 2.78 -19.06 6.76
CA ILE A 140 1.43 -18.52 6.56
C ILE A 140 1.20 -18.18 5.09
N MET A 141 2.15 -17.52 4.44
CA MET A 141 2.03 -17.20 3.02
C MET A 141 1.96 -18.45 2.16
N LYS A 142 2.80 -19.47 2.42
CA LYS A 142 2.68 -20.76 1.73
C LYS A 142 1.31 -21.40 1.92
N LYS A 143 0.71 -21.29 3.11
CA LYS A 143 -0.64 -21.79 3.39
C LYS A 143 -1.74 -21.01 2.65
N ILE A 144 -1.64 -19.67 2.62
CA ILE A 144 -2.69 -18.80 2.08
C ILE A 144 -2.62 -18.71 0.54
N THR A 145 -1.41 -18.55 -0.01
CA THR A 145 -1.22 -18.26 -1.45
C THR A 145 -0.55 -19.41 -2.21
N GLY A 146 -0.06 -20.44 -1.51
CA GLY A 146 0.75 -21.50 -2.11
C GLY A 146 2.17 -21.08 -2.47
N LYS A 147 2.56 -19.82 -2.21
CA LYS A 147 3.86 -19.27 -2.62
C LYS A 147 4.93 -19.50 -1.55
N GLU A 148 6.12 -19.87 -1.99
CA GLU A 148 7.28 -19.97 -1.12
C GLU A 148 7.97 -18.61 -1.02
N VAL A 149 7.98 -18.05 0.19
CA VAL A 149 8.65 -16.77 0.52
C VAL A 149 9.55 -16.97 1.72
N LYS A 150 10.64 -16.21 1.78
CA LYS A 150 11.64 -16.26 2.87
C LYS A 150 11.34 -15.27 3.98
N SER A 151 10.74 -14.14 3.64
CA SER A 151 10.42 -13.05 4.54
C SER A 151 9.26 -12.23 3.96
N MET A 152 8.79 -11.25 4.74
CA MET A 152 7.85 -10.26 4.25
C MET A 152 8.42 -9.45 3.08
N MET A 153 9.68 -9.05 3.13
CA MET A 153 10.34 -8.30 2.05
C MET A 153 10.46 -9.13 0.77
N ASP A 154 10.88 -10.39 0.86
CA ASP A 154 10.93 -11.30 -0.29
C ASP A 154 9.54 -11.48 -0.90
N HIS A 155 8.49 -11.56 -0.08
CA HIS A 155 7.12 -11.63 -0.58
C HIS A 155 6.71 -10.36 -1.36
N PHE A 156 6.99 -9.18 -0.83
CA PHE A 156 6.74 -7.91 -1.54
C PHE A 156 7.52 -7.83 -2.86
N GLU A 157 8.80 -8.21 -2.85
CA GLU A 157 9.65 -8.21 -4.05
C GLU A 157 9.11 -9.17 -5.12
N GLN A 158 8.69 -10.38 -4.72
CA GLN A 158 8.09 -11.34 -5.64
C GLN A 158 6.78 -10.82 -6.24
N ALA A 159 5.92 -10.19 -5.42
CA ALA A 159 4.66 -9.60 -5.88
C ALA A 159 4.91 -8.42 -6.84
N ASP A 160 5.81 -7.50 -6.51
CA ASP A 160 6.14 -6.35 -7.36
C ASP A 160 6.76 -6.78 -8.70
N LYS A 161 7.64 -7.79 -8.66
CA LYS A 161 8.20 -8.40 -9.87
C LYS A 161 7.09 -9.02 -10.73
N ALA A 162 6.15 -9.75 -10.13
CA ALA A 162 5.02 -10.34 -10.85
C ALA A 162 4.12 -9.27 -11.48
N LYS A 163 3.82 -8.17 -10.74
CA LYS A 163 3.07 -7.02 -11.27
C LYS A 163 3.79 -6.40 -12.47
N THR A 164 5.07 -6.06 -12.32
CA THR A 164 5.88 -5.45 -13.38
C THR A 164 5.93 -6.32 -14.63
N GLN A 165 6.14 -7.63 -14.47
CA GLN A 165 6.15 -8.58 -15.58
C GLN A 165 4.78 -8.72 -16.25
N ALA A 166 3.69 -8.78 -15.47
CA ALA A 166 2.34 -8.89 -16.01
C ALA A 166 1.95 -7.61 -16.77
N LEU A 167 2.23 -6.44 -16.22
CA LEU A 167 1.98 -5.15 -16.87
C LEU A 167 2.74 -5.05 -18.20
N ALA A 168 4.04 -5.34 -18.20
CA ALA A 168 4.83 -5.33 -19.43
C ALA A 168 4.29 -6.32 -20.47
N ARG A 169 3.99 -7.56 -20.06
CA ARG A 169 3.50 -8.60 -20.98
C ARG A 169 2.12 -8.25 -21.55
N GLU A 170 1.18 -7.81 -20.73
CA GLU A 170 -0.22 -7.65 -21.12
C GLU A 170 -0.53 -6.28 -21.70
N LEU A 171 0.07 -5.21 -21.16
CA LEU A 171 -0.17 -3.85 -21.66
C LEU A 171 0.72 -3.51 -22.84
N ASP A 172 2.02 -3.86 -22.80
CA ASP A 172 2.91 -3.49 -23.92
C ASP A 172 2.66 -4.31 -25.19
N SER A 173 2.01 -5.47 -25.06
CA SER A 173 1.60 -6.30 -26.20
C SER A 173 0.20 -5.97 -26.74
N ASP A 174 -0.54 -5.04 -26.12
CA ASP A 174 -1.87 -4.63 -26.60
C ASP A 174 -1.70 -3.63 -27.75
N PRO A 175 -2.06 -4.00 -29.00
CA PRO A 175 -1.83 -3.15 -30.16
C PRO A 175 -2.65 -1.85 -30.13
N ALA A 176 -3.87 -1.89 -29.60
CA ALA A 176 -4.70 -0.70 -29.49
C ALA A 176 -4.14 0.28 -28.45
N LEU A 177 -3.55 -0.25 -27.38
CA LEU A 177 -2.88 0.55 -26.37
C LEU A 177 -1.54 1.10 -26.89
N ALA A 178 -0.78 0.32 -27.65
CA ALA A 178 0.47 0.73 -28.28
C ALA A 178 0.26 1.89 -29.27
N GLU A 179 -0.82 1.86 -30.06
CA GLU A 179 -1.18 2.96 -30.96
C GLU A 179 -1.45 4.26 -30.18
N LYS A 180 -2.23 4.18 -29.10
CA LYS A 180 -2.51 5.34 -28.22
C LYS A 180 -1.26 5.86 -27.51
N ALA A 181 -0.41 4.95 -27.05
CA ALA A 181 0.88 5.29 -26.45
C ALA A 181 1.80 6.01 -27.44
N LYS A 182 1.80 5.58 -28.71
CA LYS A 182 2.51 6.28 -29.79
C LYS A 182 1.93 7.68 -30.05
N ALA A 183 0.61 7.83 -30.12
CA ALA A 183 -0.01 9.15 -30.29
C ALA A 183 0.35 10.12 -29.16
N MET A 184 0.31 9.63 -27.90
CA MET A 184 0.77 10.39 -26.74
C MET A 184 2.25 10.78 -26.85
N ALA A 185 3.11 9.85 -27.24
CA ALA A 185 4.54 10.08 -27.44
C ALA A 185 4.82 11.16 -28.51
N ASP A 186 4.11 11.11 -29.63
CA ASP A 186 4.26 12.07 -30.73
C ASP A 186 3.80 13.48 -30.26
N CYS A 187 2.68 13.57 -29.53
CA CYS A 187 2.20 14.82 -28.93
C CYS A 187 3.21 15.41 -27.92
N LEU A 188 3.74 14.58 -27.02
CA LEU A 188 4.74 15.00 -26.04
C LEU A 188 6.02 15.51 -26.71
N THR A 189 6.48 14.80 -27.76
CA THR A 189 7.63 15.22 -28.56
C THR A 189 7.37 16.56 -29.24
N GLY A 190 6.17 16.76 -29.80
CA GLY A 190 5.75 18.05 -30.38
C GLY A 190 5.72 19.20 -29.37
N LYS A 191 5.45 18.92 -28.08
CA LYS A 191 5.57 19.88 -26.98
C LYS A 191 7.01 20.06 -26.45
N GLY A 192 7.99 19.35 -27.02
CA GLY A 192 9.41 19.46 -26.69
C GLY A 192 9.89 18.52 -25.58
N TYR A 193 9.07 17.56 -25.14
CA TYR A 193 9.49 16.56 -24.15
C TYR A 193 10.30 15.44 -24.80
N ARG A 194 11.33 14.95 -24.10
CA ARG A 194 12.09 13.78 -24.54
C ARG A 194 11.27 12.50 -24.28
N VAL A 195 11.03 11.73 -25.34
CA VAL A 195 10.42 10.40 -25.26
C VAL A 195 11.44 9.33 -25.64
N GLY A 196 11.82 8.49 -24.69
CA GLY A 196 12.81 7.43 -24.91
C GLY A 196 12.19 6.13 -25.44
N LYS A 197 11.14 5.64 -24.78
CA LYS A 197 10.36 4.46 -25.18
C LYS A 197 8.89 4.87 -25.24
N SER A 198 8.19 4.39 -26.26
CA SER A 198 6.77 4.70 -26.50
C SER A 198 5.84 3.51 -26.27
N ASN A 199 6.33 2.43 -25.64
CA ASN A 199 5.44 1.36 -25.22
C ASN A 199 4.54 1.85 -24.05
N PRO A 200 3.34 1.26 -23.90
CA PRO A 200 2.36 1.65 -22.89
C PRO A 200 2.91 1.87 -21.49
N THR A 201 3.62 0.89 -20.92
CA THR A 201 4.13 1.01 -19.54
C THR A 201 5.19 2.12 -19.42
N ALA A 202 6.09 2.25 -20.40
CA ALA A 202 7.12 3.29 -20.36
C ALA A 202 6.55 4.70 -20.54
N ILE A 203 5.57 4.90 -21.42
CA ILE A 203 5.00 6.23 -21.64
C ILE A 203 4.18 6.69 -20.43
N ALA A 204 3.44 5.78 -19.79
CA ALA A 204 2.69 6.06 -18.56
C ALA A 204 3.60 6.50 -17.39
N GLN A 205 4.81 5.96 -17.32
CA GLN A 205 5.76 6.25 -16.24
C GLN A 205 6.69 7.43 -16.53
N ARG A 206 6.81 7.85 -17.80
CA ARG A 206 7.83 8.80 -18.28
C ARG A 206 7.90 10.08 -17.44
N GLY A 207 6.78 10.78 -17.30
CA GLY A 207 6.75 12.07 -16.59
C GLY A 207 7.11 11.93 -15.12
N SER A 208 6.53 10.95 -14.42
CA SER A 208 6.82 10.68 -13.02
C SER A 208 8.28 10.23 -12.81
N ALA A 209 8.85 9.43 -13.72
CA ALA A 209 10.23 8.97 -13.63
C ALA A 209 11.25 10.10 -13.82
N GLU A 210 10.97 11.05 -14.73
CA GLU A 210 11.81 12.24 -14.93
C GLU A 210 11.84 13.14 -13.68
N ILE A 211 10.67 13.38 -13.09
CA ILE A 211 10.54 14.17 -11.86
C ILE A 211 11.19 13.45 -10.68
N ARG A 212 10.98 12.14 -10.54
CA ARG A 212 11.66 11.31 -9.53
C ARG A 212 13.18 11.42 -9.65
N ALA A 213 13.72 11.36 -10.87
CA ALA A 213 15.15 11.53 -11.09
C ALA A 213 15.63 12.91 -10.62
N GLN A 214 14.84 13.97 -10.81
CA GLN A 214 15.14 15.29 -10.28
C GLN A 214 15.16 15.32 -8.74
N VAL A 215 14.18 14.69 -8.07
CA VAL A 215 14.16 14.57 -6.60
C VAL A 215 15.43 13.88 -6.10
N VAL A 216 15.81 12.74 -6.70
CA VAL A 216 17.02 12.00 -6.33
C VAL A 216 18.28 12.86 -6.50
N GLN A 217 18.38 13.64 -7.59
CA GLN A 217 19.54 14.52 -7.78
C GLN A 217 19.60 15.64 -6.74
N LEU A 218 18.46 16.20 -6.33
CA LEU A 218 18.41 17.18 -5.25
C LEU A 218 18.82 16.53 -3.91
N GLY A 219 18.36 15.31 -3.61
CA GLY A 219 18.72 14.62 -2.38
C GLY A 219 20.21 14.27 -2.29
N LYS A 220 20.90 14.09 -3.42
CA LYS A 220 22.36 13.93 -3.47
C LYS A 220 23.15 15.21 -3.22
N THR A 221 22.51 16.37 -3.37
CA THR A 221 23.15 17.66 -3.08
C THR A 221 23.03 18.09 -1.62
N ASP A 222 22.18 17.39 -0.85
CA ASP A 222 22.20 17.49 0.59
C ASP A 222 23.50 16.84 1.12
N ASP A 223 24.03 17.32 2.25
CA ASP A 223 25.29 16.86 2.87
C ASP A 223 25.14 15.47 3.52
N VAL A 224 24.70 14.51 2.72
CA VAL A 224 24.52 13.10 3.09
C VAL A 224 25.80 12.38 2.72
N ASP A 225 26.43 11.76 3.73
CA ASP A 225 27.60 10.93 3.52
C ASP A 225 27.22 9.67 2.74
N ASP A 226 27.43 9.71 1.42
CA ASP A 226 27.17 8.61 0.49
C ASP A 226 27.82 7.28 0.92
N SER A 227 28.92 7.33 1.68
CA SER A 227 29.61 6.13 2.17
C SER A 227 28.88 5.41 3.31
N LYS A 228 27.86 6.06 3.90
CA LYS A 228 27.02 5.51 4.97
C LYS A 228 25.67 4.99 4.48
N LEU A 229 25.38 5.12 3.18
CA LEU A 229 24.10 4.70 2.62
C LEU A 229 24.18 3.23 2.21
N GLU A 230 23.22 2.43 2.66
CA GLU A 230 23.10 1.07 2.20
C GLU A 230 22.70 1.04 0.71
N PRO A 231 23.20 0.07 -0.09
CA PRO A 231 22.77 -0.09 -1.47
C PRO A 231 21.24 -0.17 -1.56
N GLY A 232 20.63 0.74 -2.34
CA GLY A 232 19.17 0.84 -2.49
C GLY A 232 18.51 1.90 -1.60
N THR A 233 19.27 2.67 -0.80
CA THR A 233 18.71 3.79 -0.04
C THR A 233 18.22 4.90 -0.99
N TYR A 234 16.98 5.37 -0.76
CA TYR A 234 16.37 6.43 -1.56
C TYR A 234 16.81 7.81 -1.05
N TYR A 235 17.23 8.68 -1.95
CA TYR A 235 17.62 10.06 -1.63
C TYR A 235 16.39 10.97 -1.66
N GLU A 236 15.76 11.18 -0.50
CA GLU A 236 14.77 12.26 -0.35
C GLU A 236 15.50 13.56 0.04
N PRO A 237 15.35 14.65 -0.72
CA PRO A 237 15.91 15.93 -0.33
C PRO A 237 15.18 16.51 0.89
N THR A 238 15.89 17.29 1.69
CA THR A 238 15.35 18.09 2.79
C THR A 238 14.91 19.44 2.24
N LEU A 239 13.63 19.56 1.86
CA LEU A 239 13.06 20.80 1.33
C LEU A 239 11.98 21.39 2.25
N THR A 240 12.00 22.71 2.44
CA THR A 240 10.82 23.42 2.95
C THR A 240 9.75 23.52 1.86
N ALA A 241 8.52 23.83 2.26
CA ALA A 241 7.43 24.07 1.32
C ALA A 241 7.78 25.17 0.30
N GLU A 242 8.41 26.27 0.74
CA GLU A 242 8.83 27.39 -0.11
C GLU A 242 9.87 26.97 -1.13
N GLN A 243 10.83 26.12 -0.73
CA GLN A 243 11.86 25.59 -1.63
C GLN A 243 11.28 24.60 -2.65
N ALA A 244 10.28 23.82 -2.27
CA ALA A 244 9.63 22.84 -3.14
C ALA A 244 8.65 23.48 -4.14
N ARG A 245 8.03 24.63 -3.83
CA ARG A 245 7.01 25.29 -4.68
C ARG A 245 7.45 25.51 -6.14
N PRO A 246 8.65 26.04 -6.45
CA PRO A 246 9.08 26.20 -7.84
C PRO A 246 9.20 24.87 -8.60
N TYR A 247 9.59 23.79 -7.92
CA TYR A 247 9.65 22.46 -8.51
C TYR A 247 8.26 21.88 -8.73
N LEU A 248 7.35 22.04 -7.77
CA LEU A 248 5.95 21.67 -7.92
C LEU A 248 5.29 22.39 -9.10
N THR A 249 5.53 23.69 -9.28
CA THR A 249 5.01 24.44 -10.44
C THR A 249 5.46 23.82 -11.77
N LYS A 250 6.74 23.39 -11.86
CA LYS A 250 7.26 22.69 -13.04
C LYS A 250 6.61 21.32 -13.19
N GLU A 251 6.53 20.55 -12.11
CA GLU A 251 5.92 19.22 -12.09
C GLU A 251 4.45 19.27 -12.54
N ILE A 252 3.66 20.22 -12.04
CA ILE A 252 2.27 20.45 -12.45
C ILE A 252 2.18 20.68 -13.96
N LYS A 253 3.05 21.53 -14.52
CA LYS A 253 3.07 21.76 -15.96
C LYS A 253 3.33 20.48 -16.74
N VAL A 254 4.36 19.71 -16.35
CA VAL A 254 4.68 18.43 -17.01
C VAL A 254 3.52 17.45 -16.88
N ALA A 255 2.91 17.34 -15.70
CA ALA A 255 1.81 16.43 -15.44
C ALA A 255 0.55 16.77 -16.25
N LEU A 256 0.24 18.06 -16.41
CA LEU A 256 -0.89 18.52 -17.22
C LEU A 256 -0.64 18.33 -18.72
N ASP A 257 0.54 18.67 -19.23
CA ASP A 257 0.89 18.42 -20.64
C ASP A 257 0.87 16.91 -20.95
N ASP A 258 1.34 16.09 -20.02
CA ASP A 258 1.30 14.62 -20.10
C ASP A 258 -0.14 14.08 -20.10
N LEU A 259 -1.02 14.63 -19.27
CA LEU A 259 -2.43 14.24 -19.26
C LEU A 259 -3.17 14.65 -20.53
N GLU A 260 -2.89 15.87 -21.01
CA GLU A 260 -3.50 16.40 -22.24
C GLU A 260 -3.11 15.53 -23.44
N CYS A 261 -1.82 15.25 -23.62
CA CYS A 261 -1.35 14.36 -24.68
C CYS A 261 -1.80 12.90 -24.49
N GLY A 262 -1.99 12.47 -23.24
CA GLY A 262 -2.31 11.10 -22.87
C GLY A 262 -3.81 10.83 -22.65
N ARG A 263 -4.72 11.75 -22.96
CA ARG A 263 -6.15 11.64 -22.59
C ARG A 263 -6.76 10.29 -22.94
N ASP A 264 -6.69 9.90 -24.22
CA ASP A 264 -7.26 8.64 -24.70
C ASP A 264 -6.45 7.43 -24.25
N PHE A 265 -5.14 7.61 -24.06
CA PHE A 265 -4.24 6.58 -23.57
C PHE A 265 -4.58 6.22 -22.12
N TYR A 266 -4.65 7.18 -21.21
CA TYR A 266 -4.92 6.94 -19.79
C TYR A 266 -6.31 6.38 -19.54
N ALA A 267 -7.32 6.84 -20.30
CA ALA A 267 -8.68 6.27 -20.24
C ALA A 267 -8.71 4.78 -20.59
N ALA A 268 -7.82 4.31 -21.48
CA ALA A 268 -7.71 2.89 -21.85
C ALA A 268 -6.71 2.11 -20.96
N TYR A 269 -5.63 2.76 -20.53
CA TYR A 269 -4.52 2.16 -19.78
C TYR A 269 -4.89 1.87 -18.33
N LEU A 270 -5.41 2.87 -17.60
CA LEU A 270 -5.55 2.81 -16.14
C LEU A 270 -6.51 1.70 -15.66
N PRO A 271 -7.70 1.50 -16.26
CA PRO A 271 -8.57 0.39 -15.86
C PRO A 271 -7.90 -0.99 -16.05
N LYS A 272 -7.11 -1.15 -17.12
CA LYS A 272 -6.39 -2.41 -17.39
C LYS A 272 -5.23 -2.61 -16.42
N GLU A 273 -4.45 -1.57 -16.14
CA GLU A 273 -3.38 -1.61 -15.14
C GLU A 273 -3.93 -1.98 -13.76
N GLN A 274 -5.03 -1.34 -13.34
CA GLN A 274 -5.67 -1.61 -12.05
C GLN A 274 -6.13 -3.05 -11.94
N GLU A 275 -6.78 -3.59 -12.97
CA GLU A 275 -7.24 -4.97 -12.98
C GLU A 275 -6.07 -5.96 -12.88
N ILE A 276 -4.98 -5.72 -13.62
CA ILE A 276 -3.77 -6.55 -13.53
C ILE A 276 -3.18 -6.49 -12.12
N ARG A 277 -3.01 -5.29 -11.55
CA ARG A 277 -2.47 -5.12 -10.19
C ARG A 277 -3.34 -5.83 -9.16
N ARG A 278 -4.65 -5.61 -9.18
CA ARG A 278 -5.62 -6.25 -8.30
C ARG A 278 -5.55 -7.77 -8.41
N ARG A 279 -5.49 -8.32 -9.62
CA ARG A 279 -5.37 -9.77 -9.84
C ARG A 279 -4.09 -10.34 -9.23
N ILE A 280 -2.96 -9.66 -9.41
CA ILE A 280 -1.69 -10.09 -8.79
C ILE A 280 -1.75 -9.93 -7.26
N ASP A 281 -2.35 -8.85 -6.74
CA ASP A 281 -2.52 -8.68 -5.31
C ASP A 281 -3.36 -9.80 -4.69
N LEU A 282 -4.44 -10.21 -5.36
CA LEU A 282 -5.22 -11.39 -4.95
C LEU A 282 -4.38 -12.67 -4.94
N GLU A 283 -3.61 -12.90 -6.00
CA GLU A 283 -2.75 -14.09 -6.13
C GLU A 283 -1.66 -14.16 -5.04
N TYR A 284 -1.17 -13.00 -4.61
CA TYR A 284 -0.17 -12.86 -3.56
C TYR A 284 -0.77 -12.61 -2.17
N GLY A 285 -2.10 -12.59 -2.00
CA GLY A 285 -2.72 -12.35 -0.70
C GLY A 285 -2.41 -10.97 -0.11
N MET A 286 -2.28 -9.98 -0.99
CA MET A 286 -1.95 -8.57 -0.72
C MET A 286 -3.19 -7.67 -0.81
N GLU A 287 -4.38 -8.23 -0.60
CA GLU A 287 -5.63 -7.47 -0.60
C GLU A 287 -5.59 -6.35 0.43
N GLY A 288 -5.86 -5.11 0.01
CA GLY A 288 -5.91 -3.96 0.91
C GLY A 288 -4.57 -3.29 1.18
N THR A 289 -3.47 -3.72 0.53
CA THR A 289 -2.28 -2.85 0.44
C THR A 289 -2.52 -1.72 -0.57
N PRO A 290 -2.19 -0.47 -0.24
CA PRO A 290 -2.36 0.69 -1.12
C PRO A 290 -1.68 0.56 -2.48
#